data_AF-A0A8X8WPL7-F1
#
_entry.id   AF-A0A8X8WPL7-F1
#
_cell.length_a   1.000
_cell.length_b   1.000
_cell.length_c   1.000
_cell.angle_alpha   90.00
_cell.angle_beta   90.00
_cell.angle_gamma   90.00
#
_symmetry.space_group_name_H-M   'P 1'
#
loop_
_entity.id
_entity.type
_entity.pdbx_description
1 polymer ?
#
loop_
_entity_poly.entity_id
_entity_poly.type
_entity_poly.pdbx_seq_one_letter_code
_entity_poly.pdbx_strand_id
1 'polypeptide(L)' 'MQTLGEFKLPHFFNYPPYFTLQPVKDTRERQIQLWKELILEYCWTHKIFVVGLDEDFPLFSNQVIESENYSCVFVS' A
#
# COMPACT_ATOMS: atom_id res chain seq x y z
N MET A 1 -13.56 3.25 7.55
CA MET A 1 -13.10 3.14 6.14
C MET A 1 -12.07 4.23 5.96
N GLN A 2 -10.81 3.87 5.69
CA GLN A 2 -9.81 4.88 5.39
C GLN A 2 -10.02 5.34 3.94
N THR A 3 -9.92 6.63 3.70
CA THR A 3 -10.05 7.22 2.36
C THR A 3 -8.84 8.09 2.11
N LEU A 4 -8.13 7.84 1.02
CA LEU A 4 -7.02 8.66 0.60
C LEU A 4 -7.54 9.68 -0.41
N GLY A 5 -8.03 10.82 0.11
CA GLY A 5 -8.86 11.73 -0.69
C GLY A 5 -10.22 11.10 -1.01
N GLU A 6 -10.59 11.04 -2.30
CA GLU A 6 -11.84 10.41 -2.77
C GLU A 6 -11.70 8.89 -3.00
N PHE A 7 -10.48 8.34 -2.91
CA PHE A 7 -10.21 6.93 -3.13
C PHE A 7 -10.52 6.11 -1.87
N LYS A 8 -11.37 5.08 -1.99
CA LYS A 8 -11.72 4.19 -0.88
C LYS A 8 -10.65 3.12 -0.72
N LEU A 9 -9.93 3.16 0.39
CA LEU A 9 -8.93 2.15 0.68
C LEU A 9 -9.61 0.83 1.10
N PRO A 10 -9.11 -0.31 0.63
CA PRO A 10 -9.65 -1.60 1.00
C PRO A 10 -9.40 -1.91 2.48
N HIS A 11 -10.21 -2.80 3.03
CA HIS A 11 -10.18 -3.14 4.47
C HIS A 11 -8.81 -3.64 4.94
N PHE A 12 -8.07 -4.36 4.10
CA PHE A 12 -6.73 -4.88 4.43
C PHE A 12 -5.67 -3.79 4.59
N PHE A 13 -5.91 -2.56 4.12
CA PHE A 13 -5.00 -1.42 4.34
C PHE A 13 -4.95 -0.98 5.82
N ASN A 14 -5.91 -1.40 6.64
CA ASN A 14 -5.90 -1.19 8.10
C ASN A 14 -5.21 -2.34 8.86
N TYR A 15 -4.67 -3.33 8.16
CA TYR A 15 -4.03 -4.48 8.77
C TYR A 15 -2.51 -4.24 8.84
N PRO A 16 -1.93 -3.98 10.03
CA PRO A 16 -0.50 -3.64 10.14
C PRO A 16 0.45 -4.68 9.49
N PRO A 17 0.19 -6.00 9.59
CA PRO A 17 1.03 -7.00 8.92
C PRO A 17 1.02 -6.91 7.38
N TYR A 18 0.10 -6.16 6.79
CA TYR A 18 0.08 -5.93 5.35
C TYR A 18 1.23 -5.03 4.86
N PHE A 19 1.78 -4.19 5.74
CA PHE A 19 2.94 -3.33 5.44
C PHE A 19 4.28 -4.00 5.78
N THR A 20 4.24 -5.19 6.39
CA THR A 20 5.44 -5.97 6.72
C THR A 20 5.57 -7.17 5.79
N LEU A 21 6.80 -7.46 5.35
CA LEU A 21 7.05 -8.58 4.45
C LEU A 21 6.72 -9.90 5.15
N GLN A 22 5.75 -10.64 4.59
CA GLN A 22 5.35 -11.92 5.18
C GLN A 22 6.43 -12.98 4.96
N PRO A 23 6.78 -13.78 5.99
CA PRO A 23 7.81 -14.81 5.88
C PRO A 23 7.37 -16.00 5.04
N VAL A 24 6.06 -16.26 4.96
CA VAL A 24 5.46 -17.36 4.21
C VAL A 24 5.33 -16.98 2.73
N LYS A 25 5.84 -17.84 1.83
CA LYS A 25 5.87 -17.57 0.39
C LYS A 25 4.47 -17.34 -0.19
N ASP A 26 3.50 -18.22 0.08
CA ASP A 26 2.14 -18.09 -0.42
C ASP A 26 1.47 -16.79 0.05
N THR A 27 1.64 -16.43 1.33
CA THR A 27 1.09 -15.20 1.90
C THR A 27 1.76 -13.96 1.30
N ARG A 28 3.08 -14.02 1.06
CA ARG A 28 3.82 -12.96 0.39
C ARG A 28 3.39 -12.77 -1.06
N GLU A 29 3.17 -13.85 -1.82
CA GLU A 29 2.66 -13.76 -3.19
C GLU A 29 1.26 -13.13 -3.23
N ARG A 30 0.39 -13.51 -2.29
CA ARG A 30 -0.93 -12.89 -2.12
C ARG A 30 -0.80 -11.40 -1.77
N GLN A 31 0.12 -11.04 -0.88
CA GLN A 31 0.41 -9.66 -0.50
C GLN A 31 0.88 -8.83 -1.70
N ILE A 32 1.80 -9.35 -2.51
CA ILE A 32 2.26 -8.69 -3.76
C ILE A 32 1.08 -8.45 -4.70
N GLN A 33 0.22 -9.44 -4.89
CA GLN A 33 -0.93 -9.34 -5.79
C GLN A 33 -1.90 -8.25 -5.34
N LEU A 34 -2.22 -8.20 -4.04
CA LEU A 34 -3.08 -7.16 -3.46
C LEU A 34 -2.47 -5.76 -3.60
N TRP A 35 -1.15 -5.63 -3.42
CA TRP A 35 -0.45 -4.36 -3.61
C TRP A 35 -0.52 -3.89 -5.06
N LYS A 36 -0.31 -4.80 -6.03
CA LYS A 36 -0.44 -4.48 -7.46
C LYS A 36 -1.83 -3.98 -7.80
N GLU A 37 -2.87 -4.69 -7.35
CA GLU A 37 -4.27 -4.31 -7.59
C GLU A 37 -4.58 -2.93 -6.98
N LEU A 38 -4.14 -2.69 -5.74
CA LEU A 38 -4.34 -1.42 -5.05
C LEU A 38 -3.65 -0.24 -5.76
N ILE A 39 -2.39 -0.41 -6.16
CA ILE A 39 -1.62 0.62 -6.85
C ILE A 39 -2.27 0.93 -8.20
N LEU A 40 -2.67 -0.09 -8.96
CA LEU A 40 -3.31 0.10 -10.26
C LEU A 40 -4.64 0.86 -10.13
N GLU A 41 -5.47 0.49 -9.15
CA GLU A 41 -6.78 1.13 -8.94
C GLU A 41 -6.64 2.60 -8.50
N TYR A 42 -5.65 2.87 -7.65
CA TYR A 42 -5.31 4.23 -7.24
C TYR A 42 -4.79 5.06 -8.41
N CYS A 43 -3.83 4.53 -9.17
CA CYS A 43 -3.29 5.19 -10.35
C CYS A 43 -4.38 5.47 -11.39
N TRP A 44 -5.30 4.53 -11.60
CA TRP A 44 -6.44 4.71 -12.49
C TRP A 44 -7.34 5.86 -12.03
N THR A 45 -7.70 5.87 -10.75
CA THR A 45 -8.60 6.88 -10.17
C THR A 45 -8.00 8.29 -10.22
N HIS A 46 -6.71 8.41 -9.92
CA HIS A 46 -5.98 9.67 -9.92
C HIS A 46 -5.38 10.04 -11.28
N LYS A 47 -5.59 9.22 -12.33
CA LYS A 47 -5.02 9.37 -13.68
C LYS A 47 -3.50 9.51 -13.67
N ILE A 48 -2.83 8.77 -12.79
CA ILE A 48 -1.39 8.69 -12.67
C ILE A 48 -0.89 7.61 -13.63
N PHE A 49 -0.09 7.98 -14.61
CA PHE A 49 0.48 7.05 -15.60
C PHE A 49 1.97 6.75 -15.36
N VAL A 50 2.62 7.57 -14.54
CA VAL A 50 4.03 7.47 -14.19
C VAL A 50 4.14 7.60 -12.68
N VAL A 51 4.78 6.63 -12.05
CA VAL A 51 5.09 6.64 -10.61
C VAL A 51 6.60 6.61 -10.48
N GLY A 52 7.18 7.67 -9.91
CA GLY A 52 8.58 7.67 -9.51
C GLY A 52 8.78 6.82 -8.26
N LEU A 53 9.81 5.99 -8.23
CA LEU A 53 10.15 5.20 -7.02
C LEU A 53 10.80 6.06 -5.93
N ASP A 54 11.37 7.20 -6.32
CA ASP A 54 12.00 8.18 -5.42
C ASP A 54 11.01 9.23 -4.88
N GLU A 55 9.75 9.21 -5.33
CA GLU A 55 8.72 10.15 -4.87
C GLU A 55 7.88 9.55 -3.73
N ASP A 56 7.51 10.38 -2.76
CA ASP A 56 6.60 10.02 -1.67
C ASP A 56 5.23 9.59 -2.25
N PHE A 57 5.04 8.29 -2.38
CA PHE A 57 3.80 7.73 -2.88
C PHE A 57 2.83 7.50 -1.72
N PRO A 58 1.65 8.13 -1.73
CA PRO A 58 0.76 8.15 -0.58
C PRO A 58 0.12 6.79 -0.26
N LEU A 59 0.20 5.79 -1.15
CA LEU A 59 -0.18 4.42 -0.83
C LEU A 59 0.89 3.67 -0.01
N PHE A 60 2.16 4.08 -0.07
CA PHE A 60 3.26 3.44 0.67
C PHE A 60 3.45 4.03 2.06
N SER A 61 2.93 5.24 2.32
CA SER A 61 2.87 5.83 3.65
C SER A 61 1.43 5.81 4.17
N ASN A 62 1.16 5.02 5.20
CA ASN A 62 -0.11 5.10 5.92
C ASN A 62 0.05 5.98 7.16
N GLN A 63 -0.37 7.25 7.06
CA GLN A 63 -0.32 8.22 8.17
C GLN A 63 -1.06 7.76 9.44
N VAL A 64 -1.98 6.79 9.35
CA VAL A 64 -2.68 6.23 10.51
C VAL A 64 -1.83 5.20 11.27
N ILE A 65 -0.89 4.54 10.57
CA ILE A 65 0.00 3.51 11.13
C ILE A 65 1.40 4.07 11.44
N GLU A 66 1.75 5.22 10.86
CA GLU A 66 3.04 5.92 11.05
C GLU A 66 3.36 6.29 12.52
N SER A 67 2.41 6.14 13.45
CA SER A 67 2.63 6.28 14.89
C SER A 67 3.45 5.14 15.52
N GLU A 68 3.59 4.00 14.86
CA GLU A 68 4.52 2.93 15.24
C GLU A 68 5.40 2.62 14.03
N ASN A 69 6.69 2.99 14.05
CA ASN A 69 7.89 2.51 13.31
C ASN A 69 7.80 1.44 12.17
N TYR A 70 6.69 1.30 11.46
CA TYR A 70 6.44 0.34 10.38
C TYR A 70 6.46 1.13 9.07
N SER A 71 7.66 1.55 8.66
CA SER A 71 7.89 1.90 7.26
C SER A 71 7.53 0.69 6.40
N CYS A 72 6.93 0.89 5.23
CA CYS A 72 6.60 -0.17 4.30
C CYS A 72 7.90 -0.83 3.81
N VAL A 73 8.35 -1.89 4.49
CA VAL A 73 9.56 -2.67 4.16
C VAL A 73 9.38 -3.46 2.85
N PHE A 74 8.23 -3.33 2.20
CA PHE A 74 7.93 -3.99 0.94
C PHE A 74 8.62 -3.35 -0.27
N VAL A 75 9.02 -2.08 -0.14
CA VAL A 75 9.66 -1.29 -1.22
C VAL A 75 11.17 -1.12 -0.97
N SER A 76 11.69 -1.58 0.17
CA SER A 76 13.10 -1.52 0.56
C SER A 76 13.93 -2.69 0.06
#